data_AF-A0A7W5B9U9-F1
#
_entry.id   AF-A0A7W5B9U9-F1
#
_cell.length_a   1.000
_cell.length_b   1.000
_cell.length_c   1.000
_cell.angle_alpha   90.00
_cell.angle_beta   90.00
_cell.angle_gamma   90.00
#
_symmetry.space_group_name_H-M   'P 1'
#
loop_
_entity.id
_entity.type
_entity.pdbx_description
1 polymer ?
#
loop_
_entity_poly.entity_id
_entity_poly.type
_entity_poly.pdbx_seq_one_letter_code
_entity_poly.pdbx_strand_id
1 'polypeptide(L)'
;MMQVTRRRLGAILIGWLLAAPALAAPATFGTHGMALFGNHDGLYASHLPMFHGPHDYQLIIQFHVADAGLDATLRNRLEGKPMLWTIDPEKFELDRLAPNSPTPLRHFKADLVLGHFEHDGKVQYSDVTLVVDKVLMYRQLAPAVRVNPVASYVRIGEGRQRFLVKEIDSRPDFDHIVAYRSDSEARPVRVNVAKPHLGEPSPAALAGALGLPRKAILGTVYYYTDDLR
;
A
#
# COMPACT_ATOMS: atom_id res chain seq x y z
N MET A 1 -17.08 14.02 89.27
CA MET A 1 -17.74 15.07 88.47
C MET A 1 -17.06 15.09 87.11
N MET A 2 -17.85 14.90 86.04
CA MET A 2 -17.48 14.30 84.74
C MET A 2 -16.29 14.93 83.98
N GLN A 3 -15.37 14.09 83.50
CA GLN A 3 -14.42 14.42 82.43
C GLN A 3 -15.08 14.22 81.07
N VAL A 4 -15.09 15.27 80.24
CA VAL A 4 -15.60 15.26 78.87
C VAL A 4 -14.49 14.81 77.91
N THR A 5 -14.71 13.68 77.25
CA THR A 5 -13.84 13.09 76.23
C THR A 5 -13.98 13.85 74.90
N ARG A 6 -12.90 14.49 74.44
CA ARG A 6 -12.82 15.09 73.09
C ARG A 6 -12.58 13.98 72.05
N ARG A 7 -13.57 13.70 71.19
CA ARG A 7 -13.37 12.91 69.97
C ARG A 7 -12.77 13.82 68.87
N ARG A 8 -11.58 13.47 68.38
CA ARG A 8 -10.97 14.07 67.19
C ARG A 8 -11.55 13.38 65.95
N LEU A 9 -12.20 14.12 65.07
CA LEU A 9 -12.56 13.68 63.72
C LEU A 9 -11.31 13.77 62.84
N GLY A 10 -10.75 12.63 62.44
CA GLY A 10 -9.76 12.56 61.37
C GLY A 10 -10.47 12.51 60.03
N ALA A 11 -10.24 13.50 59.16
CA ALA A 11 -10.72 13.47 57.79
C ALA A 11 -9.84 12.54 56.96
N ILE A 12 -10.42 11.45 56.44
CA ILE A 12 -9.77 10.58 55.45
C ILE A 12 -10.08 11.17 54.07
N LEU A 13 -9.08 11.80 53.44
CA LEU A 13 -9.11 12.17 52.03
C LEU A 13 -8.79 10.92 51.20
N ILE A 14 -9.84 10.28 50.67
CA ILE A 14 -9.71 9.23 49.65
C ILE A 14 -9.49 9.95 48.32
N GLY A 15 -8.24 10.03 47.88
CA GLY A 15 -7.90 10.51 46.54
C GLY A 15 -8.29 9.47 45.50
N TRP A 16 -9.32 9.76 44.71
CA TRP A 16 -9.64 8.98 43.52
C TRP A 16 -8.65 9.36 42.42
N LEU A 17 -7.66 8.51 42.14
CA LEU A 17 -6.92 8.59 40.88
C LEU A 17 -7.88 8.23 39.74
N LEU A 18 -8.33 9.24 39.00
CA LEU A 18 -8.98 9.04 37.71
C LEU A 18 -7.92 8.54 36.72
N ALA A 19 -7.87 7.22 36.51
CA ALA A 19 -7.17 6.67 35.37
C ALA A 19 -7.90 7.12 34.10
N ALA A 20 -7.32 8.08 33.38
CA ALA A 20 -7.83 8.45 32.06
C ALA A 20 -7.75 7.23 31.14
N PRO A 21 -8.82 6.87 30.42
CA PRO A 21 -8.75 5.77 29.46
C PRO A 21 -7.73 6.15 28.39
N ALA A 22 -6.72 5.30 28.19
CA ALA A 22 -5.85 5.40 27.04
C ALA A 22 -6.74 5.26 25.80
N LEU A 23 -6.83 6.32 24.98
CA LEU A 23 -7.50 6.24 23.68
C LEU A 23 -6.80 5.15 22.87
N ALA A 24 -7.57 4.15 22.43
CA ALA A 24 -7.06 3.14 21.50
C ALA A 24 -6.57 3.84 20.23
N ALA A 25 -5.44 3.37 19.68
CA ALA A 25 -4.97 3.85 18.40
C ALA A 25 -6.07 3.68 17.33
N PRO A 26 -6.16 4.59 16.36
CA PRO A 26 -7.11 4.44 15.24
C PRO A 26 -6.93 3.10 14.54
N ALA A 27 -8.02 2.51 14.04
CA ALA A 27 -8.03 1.16 13.50
C ALA A 27 -7.07 0.93 12.33
N THR A 28 -6.70 2.00 11.61
CA THR A 28 -5.78 1.97 10.46
C THR A 28 -4.41 2.56 10.79
N PHE A 29 -4.07 2.80 12.06
CA PHE A 29 -2.74 3.28 12.46
C PHE A 29 -1.72 2.14 12.44
N GLY A 30 -0.64 2.29 11.68
CA GLY A 30 0.40 1.27 11.56
C GLY A 30 1.55 1.69 10.66
N THR A 31 2.50 0.78 10.48
CA THR A 31 3.50 0.87 9.40
C THR A 31 2.88 0.20 8.18
N HIS A 32 2.74 0.94 7.08
CA HIS A 32 2.04 0.47 5.89
C HIS A 32 3.02 0.30 4.74
N GLY A 33 3.72 -0.83 4.72
CA GLY A 33 4.69 -1.15 3.67
C GLY A 33 4.07 -1.09 2.28
N MET A 34 4.84 -0.65 1.29
CA MET A 34 4.35 -0.51 -0.09
C MET A 34 5.34 -1.02 -1.12
N ALA A 35 4.87 -1.68 -2.17
CA ALA A 35 5.66 -1.91 -3.38
C ALA A 35 5.81 -0.60 -4.16
N LEU A 36 7.05 -0.22 -4.47
CA LEU A 36 7.40 0.97 -5.25
C LEU A 36 7.66 0.57 -6.70
N PHE A 37 7.02 1.26 -7.63
CA PHE A 37 7.19 1.04 -9.06
C PHE A 37 6.98 2.34 -9.84
N GLY A 38 7.50 2.42 -11.05
CA GLY A 38 7.42 3.66 -11.81
C GLY A 38 8.20 3.64 -13.11
N ASN A 39 8.14 4.77 -13.79
CA ASN A 39 8.76 5.05 -15.07
C ASN A 39 9.16 6.54 -15.10
N HIS A 40 9.55 7.06 -16.27
CA HIS A 40 9.86 8.50 -16.38
C HIS A 40 8.63 9.41 -16.12
N ASP A 41 7.42 8.95 -16.41
CA ASP A 41 6.18 9.72 -16.29
C ASP A 41 5.69 9.83 -14.82
N GLY A 42 6.01 8.85 -13.98
CA GLY A 42 5.59 8.89 -12.58
C GLY A 42 6.10 7.74 -11.70
N LEU A 43 6.05 7.99 -10.39
CA LEU A 43 6.27 7.01 -9.35
C LEU A 43 4.93 6.64 -8.70
N TYR A 44 4.81 5.37 -8.34
CA TYR A 44 3.62 4.77 -7.77
C TYR A 44 3.99 3.87 -6.60
N ALA A 45 3.11 3.83 -5.61
CA ALA A 45 3.23 2.93 -4.48
C ALA A 45 1.94 2.13 -4.32
N SER A 46 2.04 0.81 -4.23
CA SER A 46 0.93 -0.10 -3.91
C SER A 46 1.13 -0.61 -2.48
N HIS A 47 0.19 -0.31 -1.59
CA HIS A 47 0.18 -0.86 -0.23
C HIS A 47 0.18 -2.39 -0.27
N LEU A 48 0.94 -3.04 0.62
CA LEU A 48 0.99 -4.50 0.78
C LEU A 48 -0.13 -4.93 1.73
N PRO A 49 -1.29 -5.39 1.22
CA PRO A 49 -2.47 -5.52 2.04
C PRO A 49 -2.63 -6.93 2.64
N MET A 50 -3.40 -7.01 3.71
CA MET A 50 -3.85 -8.26 4.33
C MET A 50 -5.38 -8.26 4.43
N PHE A 51 -6.02 -9.37 4.83
CA PHE A 51 -7.48 -9.40 5.07
C PHE A 51 -7.91 -8.96 6.48
N HIS A 52 -7.06 -8.23 7.20
CA HIS A 52 -7.37 -7.69 8.52
C HIS A 52 -6.69 -6.35 8.76
N GLY A 53 -7.29 -5.55 9.66
CA GLY A 53 -6.70 -4.30 10.09
C GLY A 53 -5.30 -4.49 10.71
N PRO A 54 -4.42 -3.49 10.61
CA PRO A 54 -4.65 -2.19 9.96
C PRO A 54 -4.41 -2.22 8.43
N HIS A 55 -4.24 -3.39 7.81
CA HIS A 55 -3.76 -3.56 6.43
C HIS A 55 -4.86 -3.96 5.43
N ASP A 56 -6.13 -3.84 5.79
CA ASP A 56 -7.28 -4.33 5.03
C ASP A 56 -7.74 -3.43 3.88
N TYR A 57 -6.82 -2.66 3.29
CA TYR A 57 -7.11 -1.80 2.15
C TYR A 57 -6.14 -2.06 1.00
N GLN A 58 -6.70 -2.29 -0.19
CA GLN A 58 -5.94 -2.15 -1.41
C GLN A 58 -5.87 -0.67 -1.79
N LEU A 59 -4.68 -0.13 -1.72
CA LEU A 59 -4.37 1.29 -1.94
C LEU A 59 -3.25 1.43 -2.96
N ILE A 60 -3.45 2.33 -3.93
CA ILE A 60 -2.41 2.74 -4.88
C ILE A 60 -2.36 4.26 -4.90
N ILE A 61 -1.17 4.83 -4.71
CA ILE A 61 -0.93 6.27 -4.84
C ILE A 61 0.05 6.57 -5.97
N GLN A 62 -0.14 7.71 -6.62
CA GLN A 62 0.91 8.39 -7.37
C GLN A 62 1.61 9.37 -6.42
N PHE A 63 2.94 9.43 -6.49
CA PHE A 63 3.73 10.32 -5.65
C PHE A 63 4.94 10.87 -6.40
N HIS A 64 5.58 11.85 -5.78
CA HIS A 64 6.94 12.27 -6.11
C HIS A 64 7.78 12.36 -4.84
N VAL A 65 9.09 12.28 -5.00
CA VAL A 65 10.04 12.59 -3.91
C VAL A 65 10.22 14.10 -3.83
N ALA A 66 10.17 14.66 -2.61
CA ALA A 66 10.31 16.10 -2.41
C ALA A 66 11.66 16.64 -2.91
N ASP A 67 12.73 15.83 -2.81
CA ASP A 67 14.00 16.11 -3.49
C ASP A 67 13.90 15.74 -4.98
N ALA A 68 13.87 16.76 -5.83
CA ALA A 68 13.70 16.60 -7.28
C ALA A 68 14.86 15.83 -7.96
N GLY A 69 16.07 15.87 -7.40
CA GLY A 69 17.22 15.15 -7.94
C GLY A 69 17.11 13.64 -7.67
N LEU A 70 16.68 13.27 -6.46
CA LEU A 70 16.36 11.91 -6.08
C LEU A 70 15.13 11.39 -6.84
N ASP A 71 14.09 12.22 -7.00
CA ASP A 71 12.91 11.88 -7.80
C ASP A 71 13.30 11.48 -9.23
N ALA A 72 14.09 12.33 -9.91
CA ALA A 72 14.59 12.05 -11.26
C ALA A 72 15.48 10.80 -11.30
N THR A 73 16.31 10.60 -10.27
CA THR A 73 17.17 9.42 -10.15
C THR A 73 16.36 8.13 -10.04
N LEU A 74 15.31 8.12 -9.20
CA LEU A 74 14.43 6.98 -9.03
C LEU A 74 13.64 6.66 -10.30
N ARG A 75 13.04 7.67 -10.95
CA ARG A 75 12.34 7.50 -12.23
C ARG A 75 13.25 6.86 -13.28
N ASN A 76 14.47 7.35 -13.43
CA ASN A 76 15.46 6.78 -14.36
C ASN A 76 15.91 5.37 -13.94
N ARG A 77 15.98 5.09 -12.63
CA ARG A 77 16.33 3.77 -12.12
C ARG A 77 15.29 2.73 -12.54
N LEU A 78 14.01 3.05 -12.43
CA LEU A 78 12.86 2.16 -12.64
C LEU A 78 12.41 2.05 -14.10
N GLU A 79 12.69 3.06 -14.93
CA GLU A 79 12.35 3.06 -16.35
C GLU A 79 12.85 1.78 -17.05
N GLY A 80 11.93 1.05 -17.69
CA GLY A 80 12.18 -0.18 -18.43
C GLY A 80 12.50 -1.41 -17.58
N LYS A 81 12.49 -1.32 -16.25
CA LYS A 81 13.03 -2.37 -15.37
C LYS A 81 11.99 -2.88 -14.38
N PRO A 82 11.38 -4.04 -14.61
CA PRO A 82 10.56 -4.70 -13.59
C PRO A 82 11.48 -5.24 -12.50
N MET A 83 11.53 -4.55 -11.37
CA MET A 83 12.28 -4.97 -10.19
C MET A 83 11.54 -4.54 -8.93
N LEU A 84 11.61 -5.38 -7.89
CA LEU A 84 10.98 -5.06 -6.62
C LEU A 84 11.77 -3.97 -5.90
N TRP A 85 11.09 -2.86 -5.63
CA TRP A 85 11.46 -1.92 -4.58
C TRP A 85 10.32 -1.85 -3.58
N THR A 86 10.64 -1.55 -2.33
CA THR A 86 9.64 -1.32 -1.29
C THR A 86 9.88 0.00 -0.57
N ILE A 87 8.81 0.50 0.02
CA ILE A 87 8.76 1.68 0.88
C ILE A 87 8.53 1.17 2.29
N ASP A 88 9.42 1.51 3.20
CA ASP A 88 9.25 1.32 4.64
C ASP A 88 8.96 2.68 5.29
N PRO A 89 7.67 3.04 5.47
CA PRO A 89 7.31 4.37 5.92
C PRO A 89 7.33 4.52 7.45
N GLU A 90 7.37 5.77 7.90
CA GLU A 90 6.94 6.10 9.26
C GLU A 90 5.49 5.64 9.51
N LYS A 91 5.08 5.51 10.78
CA LYS A 91 3.71 5.10 11.11
C LYS A 91 2.70 6.20 10.78
N PHE A 92 1.59 5.83 10.16
CA PHE A 92 0.47 6.74 9.90
C PHE A 92 -0.87 5.99 9.88
N GLU A 93 -1.97 6.74 9.85
CA GLU A 93 -3.33 6.20 9.66
C GLU A 93 -3.64 6.06 8.17
N LEU A 94 -3.87 4.83 7.70
CA LEU A 94 -4.12 4.55 6.28
C LEU A 94 -5.35 5.32 5.74
N ASP A 95 -6.35 5.54 6.58
CA ASP A 95 -7.56 6.32 6.24
C ASP A 95 -7.28 7.77 5.89
N ARG A 96 -6.12 8.31 6.25
CA ARG A 96 -5.70 9.65 5.82
C ARG A 96 -5.39 9.72 4.33
N LEU A 97 -5.25 8.58 3.65
CA LEU A 97 -5.12 8.48 2.20
C LEU A 97 -6.47 8.21 1.49
N ALA A 98 -7.59 8.14 2.22
CA ALA A 98 -8.90 8.08 1.58
C ALA A 98 -9.20 9.39 0.81
N PRO A 99 -9.83 9.34 -0.38
CA PRO A 99 -10.08 10.53 -1.20
C PRO A 99 -10.82 11.68 -0.50
N ASN A 100 -11.67 11.36 0.48
CA ASN A 100 -12.48 12.32 1.23
C ASN A 100 -12.05 12.43 2.70
N SER A 101 -10.81 12.07 3.04
CA SER A 101 -10.32 12.16 4.40
C SER A 101 -10.38 13.60 4.93
N PRO A 102 -10.90 13.85 6.16
CA PRO A 102 -10.92 15.19 6.75
C PRO A 102 -9.52 15.69 7.12
N THR A 103 -8.55 14.78 7.28
CA THR A 103 -7.17 15.07 7.68
C THR A 103 -6.17 14.42 6.71
N PRO A 104 -6.19 14.81 5.42
CA PRO A 104 -5.48 14.09 4.38
C PRO A 104 -3.96 14.02 4.65
N LEU A 105 -3.38 12.85 4.44
CA LEU A 105 -1.93 12.65 4.47
C LEU A 105 -1.37 13.09 3.12
N ARG A 106 -0.68 14.24 3.11
CA ARG A 106 -0.12 14.83 1.88
C ARG A 106 1.33 14.46 1.64
N HIS A 107 2.04 14.10 2.70
CA HIS A 107 3.41 13.64 2.65
C HIS A 107 3.72 12.78 3.87
N PHE A 108 4.75 11.94 3.76
CA PHE A 108 5.28 11.13 4.86
C PHE A 108 6.75 10.80 4.59
N LYS A 109 7.49 10.48 5.65
CA LYS A 109 8.87 10.01 5.58
C LYS A 109 8.93 8.50 5.41
N ALA A 110 9.91 8.03 4.65
CA ALA A 110 10.14 6.60 4.44
C ALA A 110 11.59 6.28 4.05
N ASP A 111 11.97 5.04 4.30
CA ASP A 111 13.14 4.42 3.70
C ASP A 111 12.75 3.74 2.38
N LEU A 112 13.59 3.90 1.36
CA LEU A 112 13.41 3.27 0.05
C LEU A 112 14.37 2.09 -0.07
N VAL A 113 13.80 0.91 -0.26
CA VAL A 113 14.48 -0.38 -0.18
C VAL A 113 14.51 -1.04 -1.55
N LEU A 114 15.69 -1.46 -2.00
CA LEU A 114 15.80 -2.36 -3.15
C LEU A 114 15.53 -3.79 -2.67
N GLY A 115 14.48 -4.43 -3.18
CA GLY A 115 13.94 -5.69 -2.65
C GLY A 115 12.81 -5.48 -1.65
N HIS A 116 12.54 -6.51 -0.84
CA HIS A 116 11.45 -6.51 0.13
C HIS A 116 11.92 -6.07 1.53
N PHE A 117 11.31 -5.05 2.12
CA PHE A 117 11.76 -4.44 3.38
C PHE A 117 11.72 -5.40 4.59
N GLU A 118 10.74 -6.31 4.65
CA GLU A 118 10.64 -7.30 5.74
C GLU A 118 11.53 -8.53 5.55
N HIS A 119 12.28 -8.60 4.45
CA HIS A 119 13.15 -9.73 4.13
C HIS A 119 14.59 -9.27 3.88
N ASP A 120 15.18 -9.66 2.76
CA ASP A 120 16.56 -9.42 2.36
C ASP A 120 16.78 -8.11 1.60
N GLY A 121 15.80 -7.20 1.64
CA GLY A 121 15.88 -5.90 1.00
C GLY A 121 17.00 -5.01 1.56
N LYS A 122 17.60 -4.20 0.69
CA LYS A 122 18.66 -3.25 1.07
C LYS A 122 18.18 -1.82 0.96
N VAL A 123 18.14 -1.11 2.08
CA VAL A 123 17.92 0.34 2.14
C VAL A 123 18.92 1.06 1.22
N GLN A 124 18.41 1.82 0.27
CA GLN A 124 19.20 2.64 -0.66
C GLN A 124 19.16 4.11 -0.28
N TYR A 125 18.02 4.57 0.24
CA TYR A 125 17.78 5.94 0.66
C TYR A 125 16.99 5.91 1.96
N SER A 126 17.41 6.69 2.95
CA SER A 126 16.73 6.77 4.24
C SER A 126 16.10 8.14 4.45
N ASP A 127 15.03 8.18 5.25
CA ASP A 127 14.33 9.40 5.66
C ASP A 127 13.89 10.29 4.48
N VAL A 128 13.47 9.65 3.38
CA VAL A 128 13.00 10.32 2.16
C VAL A 128 11.59 10.86 2.39
N THR A 129 11.36 12.13 2.09
CA THR A 129 10.01 12.71 2.11
C THR A 129 9.29 12.42 0.80
N LEU A 130 8.22 11.62 0.87
CA LEU A 130 7.34 11.31 -0.25
C LEU A 130 6.12 12.22 -0.20
N VAL A 131 5.74 12.79 -1.33
CA VAL A 131 4.59 13.70 -1.47
C VAL A 131 3.52 13.01 -2.32
N VAL A 132 2.31 12.91 -1.77
CA VAL A 132 1.17 12.23 -2.40
C VAL A 132 0.53 13.16 -3.43
N ASP A 133 0.62 12.79 -4.71
CA ASP A 133 0.02 13.56 -5.80
C ASP A 133 -1.45 13.17 -6.00
N LYS A 134 -1.71 11.86 -6.05
CA LYS A 134 -3.04 11.30 -6.33
C LYS A 134 -3.24 9.96 -5.63
N VAL A 135 -4.47 9.70 -5.23
CA VAL A 135 -4.94 8.37 -4.81
C VAL A 135 -5.62 7.73 -6.01
N LEU A 136 -5.04 6.68 -6.56
CA LEU A 136 -5.49 6.00 -7.78
C LEU A 136 -6.44 4.83 -7.48
N MET A 137 -6.29 4.21 -6.31
CA MET A 137 -7.17 3.17 -5.81
C MET A 137 -7.24 3.27 -4.30
N TYR A 138 -8.45 3.16 -3.74
CA TYR A 138 -8.70 3.05 -2.31
C TYR A 138 -9.93 2.15 -2.10
N ARG A 139 -9.73 0.91 -1.65
CA ARG A 139 -10.82 -0.02 -1.38
C ARG A 139 -10.50 -0.94 -0.21
N GLN A 140 -11.47 -1.13 0.68
CA GLN A 140 -11.35 -2.11 1.74
C GLN A 140 -11.50 -3.53 1.17
N LEU A 141 -10.68 -4.46 1.66
CA LEU A 141 -10.75 -5.87 1.31
C LEU A 141 -11.84 -6.56 2.13
N ALA A 142 -12.59 -7.45 1.46
CA ALA A 142 -13.58 -8.26 2.15
C ALA A 142 -12.87 -9.44 2.85
N PRO A 143 -13.02 -9.62 4.18
CA PRO A 143 -12.37 -10.72 4.89
C PRO A 143 -13.03 -12.08 4.61
N ALA A 144 -14.21 -12.10 3.98
CA ALA A 144 -14.95 -13.31 3.67
C ALA A 144 -14.29 -14.11 2.54
N VAL A 145 -14.27 -15.44 2.70
CA VAL A 145 -13.81 -16.36 1.65
C VAL A 145 -14.70 -16.20 0.42
N ARG A 146 -14.06 -15.89 -0.71
CA ARG A 146 -14.70 -15.77 -2.03
C ARG A 146 -13.67 -16.14 -3.08
N VAL A 147 -14.03 -16.97 -4.05
CA VAL A 147 -13.14 -17.35 -5.14
C VAL A 147 -13.69 -16.82 -6.45
N ASN A 148 -12.93 -15.95 -7.11
CA ASN A 148 -13.20 -15.53 -8.48
C ASN A 148 -12.27 -16.29 -9.45
N PRO A 149 -12.80 -17.02 -10.45
CA PRO A 149 -11.96 -17.69 -11.46
C PRO A 149 -11.32 -16.72 -12.47
N VAL A 150 -11.55 -15.41 -12.33
CA VAL A 150 -11.01 -14.35 -13.18
C VAL A 150 -10.20 -13.37 -12.32
N ALA A 151 -9.00 -13.03 -12.76
CA ALA A 151 -8.21 -11.92 -12.23
C ALA A 151 -8.51 -10.67 -13.06
N SER A 152 -9.04 -9.63 -12.41
CA SER A 152 -9.24 -8.31 -13.01
C SER A 152 -8.01 -7.44 -12.71
N TYR A 153 -7.48 -6.76 -13.71
CA TYR A 153 -6.37 -5.84 -13.58
C TYR A 153 -6.80 -4.44 -13.97
N VAL A 154 -6.33 -3.43 -13.23
CA VAL A 154 -6.42 -2.02 -13.61
C VAL A 154 -5.11 -1.56 -14.21
N ARG A 155 -5.20 -0.68 -15.20
CA ARG A 155 -4.05 0.00 -15.78
C ARG A 155 -3.66 1.19 -14.91
N ILE A 156 -2.39 1.25 -14.53
CA ILE A 156 -1.76 2.37 -13.84
C ILE A 156 -0.64 2.94 -14.72
N GLY A 157 -0.46 4.25 -14.67
CA GLY A 157 0.60 4.96 -15.37
C GLY A 157 0.22 5.53 -16.72
N GLU A 158 1.07 6.45 -17.16
CA GLU A 158 0.99 7.19 -18.42
C GLU A 158 2.20 6.85 -19.29
N GLY A 159 2.20 7.34 -20.53
CA GLY A 159 3.30 7.16 -21.47
C GLY A 159 3.45 5.73 -21.98
N ARG A 160 4.65 5.38 -22.47
CA ARG A 160 4.88 4.13 -23.21
C ARG A 160 5.01 2.91 -22.31
N GLN A 161 5.54 3.06 -21.11
CA GLN A 161 5.58 2.00 -20.09
C GLN A 161 4.41 2.20 -19.14
N ARG A 162 3.60 1.17 -18.91
CA ARG A 162 2.48 1.22 -17.97
C ARG A 162 2.46 -0.05 -17.14
N PHE A 163 1.55 -0.09 -16.16
CA PHE A 163 1.45 -1.17 -15.21
C PHE A 163 0.05 -1.75 -15.19
N LEU A 164 -0.04 -3.06 -15.03
CA LEU A 164 -1.25 -3.75 -14.62
C LEU A 164 -1.14 -4.05 -13.13
N VAL A 165 -2.10 -3.57 -12.34
CA VAL A 165 -2.21 -3.93 -10.92
C VAL A 165 -3.49 -4.75 -10.75
N LYS A 166 -3.36 -5.95 -10.18
CA LYS A 166 -4.50 -6.84 -9.99
C LYS A 166 -5.43 -6.29 -8.91
N GLU A 167 -6.73 -6.20 -9.17
CA GLU A 167 -7.72 -5.99 -8.11
C GLU A 167 -7.79 -7.25 -7.23
N ILE A 168 -7.65 -7.09 -5.91
CA ILE A 168 -7.78 -8.17 -4.93
C ILE A 168 -9.26 -8.31 -4.61
N ASP A 169 -9.85 -9.41 -5.07
CA ASP A 169 -11.30 -9.62 -5.07
C ASP A 169 -11.71 -11.01 -4.56
N SER A 170 -10.75 -11.80 -4.15
CA SER A 170 -10.92 -13.15 -3.65
C SER A 170 -10.23 -13.31 -2.29
N ARG A 171 -10.52 -14.38 -1.56
CA ARG A 171 -9.74 -14.87 -0.42
C ARG A 171 -9.79 -16.40 -0.43
N PRO A 172 -8.67 -17.11 -0.57
CA PRO A 172 -7.31 -16.59 -0.77
C PRO A 172 -7.15 -15.89 -2.15
N ASP A 173 -6.11 -15.07 -2.28
CA ASP A 173 -5.78 -14.36 -3.51
C ASP A 173 -4.27 -14.08 -3.62
N PHE A 174 -3.88 -13.24 -4.58
CA PHE A 174 -2.53 -12.72 -4.73
C PHE A 174 -2.54 -11.25 -5.12
N ASP A 175 -1.48 -10.55 -4.72
CA ASP A 175 -1.11 -9.23 -5.22
C ASP A 175 -0.22 -9.40 -6.44
N HIS A 176 -0.40 -8.57 -7.46
CA HIS A 176 0.36 -8.69 -8.70
C HIS A 176 0.44 -7.36 -9.44
N ILE A 177 1.68 -6.94 -9.71
CA ILE A 177 2.03 -5.74 -10.46
C ILE A 177 2.91 -6.16 -11.64
N VAL A 178 2.47 -5.83 -12.85
CA VAL A 178 3.18 -6.19 -14.09
C VAL A 178 3.49 -4.95 -14.90
N ALA A 179 4.75 -4.78 -15.30
CA ALA A 179 5.14 -3.74 -16.23
C ALA A 179 4.95 -4.20 -17.69
N TYR A 180 4.40 -3.31 -18.52
CA TYR A 180 4.25 -3.55 -19.95
C TYR A 180 4.49 -2.29 -20.77
N ARG A 181 4.70 -2.43 -22.08
CA ARG A 181 4.83 -1.31 -23.02
C ARG A 181 3.72 -1.28 -24.05
N SER A 182 3.25 -0.08 -24.38
CA SER A 182 2.28 0.14 -25.44
C SER A 182 2.50 1.51 -26.08
N ASP A 183 2.50 1.55 -27.41
CA ASP A 183 2.58 2.80 -28.16
C ASP A 183 1.21 3.49 -28.31
N SER A 184 0.13 2.84 -27.87
CA SER A 184 -1.24 3.38 -27.92
C SER A 184 -1.81 3.63 -26.53
N GLU A 185 -2.39 4.81 -26.31
CA GLU A 185 -3.14 5.21 -25.10
C GLU A 185 -4.55 4.60 -25.06
N ALA A 186 -5.10 4.18 -26.20
CA ALA A 186 -6.48 3.68 -26.37
C ALA A 186 -6.71 2.26 -25.81
N ARG A 187 -5.78 1.74 -25.00
CA ARG A 187 -5.88 0.40 -24.39
C ARG A 187 -6.92 0.39 -23.27
N PRO A 188 -7.59 -0.74 -23.03
CA PRO A 188 -8.61 -0.81 -22.00
C PRO A 188 -8.02 -0.47 -20.63
N VAL A 189 -8.78 0.28 -19.84
CA VAL A 189 -8.41 0.65 -18.45
C VAL A 189 -8.41 -0.58 -17.54
N ARG A 190 -9.20 -1.60 -17.89
CA ARG A 190 -9.29 -2.87 -17.18
C ARG A 190 -9.12 -4.04 -18.12
N VAL A 191 -8.40 -5.07 -17.70
CA VAL A 191 -8.27 -6.34 -18.44
C VAL A 191 -8.53 -7.52 -17.52
N ASN A 192 -9.10 -8.59 -18.08
CA ASN A 192 -9.46 -9.79 -17.35
C ASN A 192 -8.64 -10.97 -17.87
N VAL A 193 -8.13 -11.78 -16.94
CA VAL A 193 -7.35 -12.99 -17.25
C VAL A 193 -7.89 -14.15 -16.42
N ALA A 194 -7.88 -15.37 -16.97
CA ALA A 194 -8.25 -16.55 -16.19
C ALA A 194 -7.33 -16.73 -14.97
N LYS A 195 -7.92 -17.05 -13.82
CA LYS A 195 -7.27 -17.29 -12.52
C LYS A 195 -7.77 -18.63 -11.95
N PRO A 196 -7.37 -19.79 -12.52
CA PRO A 196 -7.83 -21.11 -12.05
C PRO A 196 -7.24 -21.49 -10.68
N HIS A 197 -6.14 -20.85 -10.29
CA HIS A 197 -5.39 -21.09 -9.07
C HIS A 197 -4.70 -19.80 -8.63
N LEU A 198 -4.00 -19.83 -7.49
CA LEU A 198 -3.23 -18.68 -6.99
C LEU A 198 -1.96 -18.39 -7.81
N GLY A 199 -1.57 -19.24 -8.77
CA GLY A 199 -0.40 -19.02 -9.62
C GLY A 199 -0.47 -17.77 -10.51
N GLU A 200 0.68 -17.16 -10.71
CA GLU A 200 0.89 -15.97 -11.54
C GLU A 200 0.39 -16.17 -12.98
N PRO A 201 -0.45 -15.27 -13.53
CA PRO A 201 -0.85 -15.35 -14.93
C PRO A 201 0.33 -15.19 -15.88
N SER A 202 0.40 -16.06 -16.89
CA SER A 202 1.53 -16.02 -17.85
C SER A 202 1.60 -14.69 -18.62
N PRO A 203 2.80 -14.24 -19.03
CA PRO A 203 2.96 -13.08 -19.91
C PRO A 203 2.15 -13.18 -21.22
N ALA A 204 1.94 -14.39 -21.75
CA ALA A 204 1.13 -14.59 -22.94
C ALA A 204 -0.35 -14.29 -22.69
N ALA A 205 -0.88 -14.71 -21.54
CA ALA A 205 -2.27 -14.45 -21.17
C ALA A 205 -2.53 -12.95 -20.94
N LEU A 206 -1.61 -12.27 -20.25
CA LEU A 206 -1.67 -10.82 -20.03
C LEU A 206 -1.57 -10.04 -21.34
N ALA A 207 -0.63 -10.41 -22.21
CA ALA A 207 -0.48 -9.80 -23.53
C ALA A 207 -1.73 -10.00 -24.40
N GLY A 208 -2.31 -11.21 -24.39
CA GLY A 208 -3.55 -11.51 -25.09
C GLY A 208 -4.73 -10.65 -24.61
N ALA A 209 -4.89 -10.51 -23.29
CA ALA A 209 -5.94 -9.67 -22.70
C ALA A 209 -5.75 -8.17 -23.03
N LEU A 210 -4.51 -7.73 -23.24
CA LEU A 210 -4.18 -6.37 -23.68
C LEU A 210 -4.27 -6.16 -25.19
N GLY A 211 -4.40 -7.22 -26.00
CA GLY A 211 -4.26 -7.16 -27.45
C GLY A 211 -2.86 -6.72 -27.90
N LEU A 212 -1.82 -7.17 -27.20
CA LEU A 212 -0.42 -6.84 -27.43
C LEU A 212 0.41 -8.10 -27.74
N PRO A 213 1.56 -7.97 -28.43
CA PRO A 213 2.48 -9.08 -28.58
C PRO A 213 3.11 -9.43 -27.22
N ARG A 214 3.44 -10.71 -26.96
CA ARG A 214 4.06 -11.16 -25.70
C ARG A 214 5.24 -10.30 -25.26
N LYS A 215 6.10 -9.88 -26.19
CA LYS A 215 7.28 -9.03 -25.93
C LYS A 215 6.97 -7.65 -25.34
N ALA A 216 5.70 -7.23 -25.37
CA ALA A 216 5.24 -6.01 -24.73
C ALA A 216 5.18 -6.14 -23.20
N ILE A 217 5.05 -7.35 -22.66
CA ILE A 217 5.15 -7.58 -21.22
C ILE A 217 6.62 -7.53 -20.84
N LEU A 218 6.99 -6.53 -20.04
CA LEU A 218 8.36 -6.35 -19.58
C LEU A 218 8.70 -7.35 -18.48
N GLY A 219 7.72 -7.65 -17.63
CA GLY A 219 7.86 -8.62 -16.55
C GLY A 219 7.11 -8.18 -15.29
N THR A 220 7.19 -9.05 -14.30
CA THR A 220 6.53 -8.89 -13.00
C THR A 220 7.38 -8.04 -12.09
N VAL A 221 6.77 -7.00 -11.53
CA VAL A 221 7.38 -6.09 -10.56
C VAL A 221 7.22 -6.65 -9.15
N TYR A 222 6.01 -7.15 -8.85
CA TYR A 222 5.67 -7.72 -7.56
C TYR A 222 4.61 -8.80 -7.74
N TYR A 223 4.79 -9.94 -7.06
CA TYR A 223 3.80 -11.02 -6.97
C TYR A 223 3.92 -11.67 -5.60
N TYR A 224 2.81 -11.76 -4.87
CA TYR A 224 2.82 -12.28 -3.50
C TYR A 224 1.48 -12.88 -3.09
N THR A 225 1.51 -13.98 -2.34
CA THR A 225 0.33 -14.78 -1.96
C THR A 225 0.14 -14.93 -0.47
N ASP A 226 1.22 -14.83 0.33
CA ASP A 226 1.21 -15.40 1.67
C ASP A 226 0.38 -14.60 2.67
N ASP A 227 0.36 -13.28 2.52
CA ASP A 227 -0.46 -12.37 3.33
C ASP A 227 -1.93 -12.29 2.86
N LEU A 228 -2.24 -12.93 1.73
CA LEU A 228 -3.55 -12.92 1.10
C LEU A 228 -4.24 -14.29 1.17
N ARG A 229 -4.13 -14.96 2.32
CA ARG A 229 -4.77 -16.25 2.58
C ARG A 229 -6.05 -16.18 3.41
#